data_AF-A0A1N6I725-F1
#
_entry.id   AF-A0A1N6I725-F1
#
_cell.length_a   1.000
_cell.length_b   1.000
_cell.length_c   1.000
_cell.angle_alpha   90.00
_cell.angle_beta   90.00
_cell.angle_gamma   90.00
#
_symmetry.space_group_name_H-M   'P 1'
#
loop_
_entity.id
_entity.type
_entity.pdbx_description
1 polymer ?
#
loop_
_entity_poly.entity_id
_entity_poly.type
_entity_poly.pdbx_seq_one_letter_code
_entity_poly.pdbx_strand_id
1 'polypeptide(L)' 'MNILKNKTAWLFLILSLLFGVSYQALDIHIQENGLLVEPFFLIPLAWLCLFISAFFFIKNFYKKKFPKKSTPKT' A
#
# COMPACT_ATOMS: atom_id res chain seq x y z
N MET A 1 -0.58 -20.10 8.59
CA MET A 1 0.09 -18.83 8.22
C MET A 1 -0.94 -17.69 8.34
N ASN A 2 -1.04 -16.98 9.47
CA ASN A 2 -2.14 -16.00 9.65
C ASN A 2 -1.79 -14.62 9.09
N ILE A 3 -1.43 -14.58 7.81
CA ILE A 3 -1.30 -13.36 7.01
C ILE A 3 -2.61 -12.56 7.03
N LEU A 4 -3.76 -13.25 7.15
CA LEU A 4 -5.08 -12.64 7.30
C LEU A 4 -5.28 -11.83 8.59
N LYS A 5 -4.46 -12.00 9.64
CA LYS A 5 -4.63 -11.20 10.88
C LYS A 5 -4.15 -9.76 10.72
N ASN A 6 -3.32 -9.46 9.72
CA ASN A 6 -2.78 -8.11 9.53
C ASN A 6 -3.76 -7.23 8.74
N LYS A 7 -4.86 -6.83 9.39
CA LYS A 7 -5.92 -6.00 8.80
C LYS A 7 -5.35 -4.73 8.16
N THR A 8 -4.36 -4.09 8.80
CA THR A 8 -3.71 -2.88 8.31
C THR A 8 -2.99 -3.11 6.98
N ALA A 9 -2.21 -4.19 6.86
CA ALA A 9 -1.51 -4.49 5.60
C ALA A 9 -2.48 -4.72 4.43
N TRP A 10 -3.59 -5.42 4.69
CA TRP A 10 -4.64 -5.64 3.70
C TRP A 10 -5.36 -4.35 3.30
N LEU A 11 -5.63 -3.47 4.27
CA LEU A 11 -6.28 -2.18 4.02
C LEU A 11 -5.43 -1.32 3.06
N PHE A 12 -4.13 -1.20 3.33
CA PHE A 12 -3.20 -0.48 2.44
C PHE A 12 -3.02 -1.14 1.07
N LEU A 13 -3.08 -2.47 1.00
CA LEU A 13 -3.01 -3.20 -0.26
C LEU A 13 -4.24 -2.92 -1.13
N ILE A 14 -5.43 -3.01 -0.55
CA ILE A 14 -6.69 -2.70 -1.24
C ILE A 14 -6.69 -1.23 -1.66
N LEU A 15 -6.25 -0.31 -0.79
CA LEU A 15 -6.19 1.11 -1.10
C LEU A 15 -5.21 1.43 -2.24
N SER A 16 -4.06 0.76 -2.29
CA SER A 16 -3.12 0.85 -3.41
C SER A 16 -3.76 0.43 -4.74
N LEU A 17 -4.49 -0.69 -4.74
CA LEU A 17 -5.23 -1.15 -5.92
C LEU A 17 -6.32 -0.16 -6.33
N LEU A 18 -7.07 0.38 -5.37
CA LEU A 18 -8.08 1.42 -5.65
C LEU A 18 -7.45 2.63 -6.34
N PHE A 19 -6.33 3.15 -5.85
CA PHE A 19 -5.67 4.29 -6.49
C PHE A 19 -5.16 3.98 -7.89
N GLY A 20 -4.62 2.78 -8.12
CA GLY A 20 -4.18 2.34 -9.45
C GLY A 20 -5.35 2.22 -10.44
N VAL A 21 -6.49 1.66 -10.00
CA VAL A 21 -7.70 1.55 -10.83
C VAL A 21 -8.33 2.92 -11.07
N SER A 22 -8.41 3.76 -10.03
CA SER A 22 -8.92 5.13 -10.16
C SER A 22 -8.10 5.96 -11.14
N TYR A 23 -6.78 5.80 -11.19
CA TYR A 23 -5.94 6.47 -12.19
C TYR A 23 -6.34 6.11 -13.62
N GLN A 24 -6.64 4.83 -13.87
CA GLN A 24 -7.07 4.35 -15.19
C GLN A 24 -8.52 4.73 -15.53
N ALA A 25 -9.38 4.88 -14.51
CA ALA A 25 -10.80 5.17 -14.68
C ALA A 25 -11.09 6.68 -14.82
N LEU A 26 -10.17 7.53 -14.37
CA LEU A 26 -10.32 8.98 -14.48
C LEU A 26 -9.92 9.44 -15.87
N ASP A 27 -10.73 10.34 -16.41
CA ASP A 27 -10.57 10.85 -17.76
C ASP A 27 -9.31 11.71 -17.88
N ILE A 28 -8.46 11.35 -18.83
CA ILE A 28 -7.23 12.06 -19.18
C ILE A 28 -7.55 12.89 -20.42
N HIS A 29 -7.68 14.21 -20.25
CA HIS A 29 -7.96 15.12 -21.36
C HIS A 29 -7.14 16.41 -21.29
N ILE A 30 -6.99 17.02 -22.46
CA ILE A 30 -6.38 18.33 -22.62
C ILE A 30 -7.51 19.35 -22.69
N GLN A 31 -7.49 20.34 -21.80
CA GLN A 31 -8.43 21.44 -21.80
C GLN A 31 -8.18 22.40 -22.99
N GLU A 32 -9.16 23.25 -23.30
CA GLU A 32 -9.09 24.23 -24.40
C GLU A 32 -7.92 25.23 -24.28
N ASN A 33 -7.46 25.47 -23.05
CA ASN A 33 -6.27 26.29 -22.76
C ASN A 33 -4.93 25.54 -22.93
N GLY A 34 -4.96 24.30 -23.43
CA GLY A 34 -3.79 23.45 -23.62
C GLY A 34 -3.27 22.78 -22.35
N LEU A 35 -3.97 22.91 -21.21
CA LEU A 35 -3.55 22.26 -19.97
C LEU A 35 -4.01 20.80 -19.92
N LEU A 36 -3.08 19.93 -19.59
CA LEU A 36 -3.31 18.51 -19.36
C LEU A 36 -3.91 18.29 -17.97
N VAL A 37 -5.12 17.73 -17.91
CA VAL A 37 -5.79 17.38 -16.65
C VAL A 37 -5.64 15.89 -16.44
N GLU A 38 -4.76 15.53 -15.51
CA GLU A 38 -4.51 14.15 -15.14
C GLU A 38 -4.38 14.03 -13.62
N PRO A 39 -4.90 12.94 -13.03
CA PRO A 39 -4.77 12.69 -11.61
C PRO A 39 -3.40 12.07 -11.28
N PHE A 40 -2.32 12.74 -11.68
CA PHE A 40 -0.94 12.28 -11.50
C PHE A 40 -0.60 11.88 -10.07
N PHE A 41 -1.23 12.53 -9.08
CA PHE A 41 -1.04 12.24 -7.67
C PHE A 41 -1.43 10.81 -7.26
N LEU A 42 -2.33 10.15 -8.03
CA LEU A 42 -2.77 8.78 -7.74
C LEU A 42 -1.65 7.77 -7.93
N ILE A 43 -0.72 7.98 -8.87
CA ILE A 43 0.39 7.06 -9.13
C ILE A 43 1.34 7.02 -7.91
N PRO A 44 1.94 8.14 -7.45
CA PRO A 44 2.76 8.13 -6.24
C PRO A 44 2.04 7.60 -5.01
N LEU A 45 0.74 7.89 -4.87
CA LEU A 45 -0.05 7.44 -3.73
C LEU A 45 -0.31 5.92 -3.74
N ALA A 46 -0.52 5.35 -4.93
CA ALA A 46 -0.63 3.90 -5.12
C ALA A 46 0.67 3.20 -4.71
N TRP A 47 1.83 3.72 -5.15
CA TRP A 47 3.14 3.19 -4.75
C TRP A 47 3.38 3.32 -3.26
N LEU A 48 3.08 4.47 -2.64
CA LEU A 48 3.24 4.69 -1.22
C LEU A 48 2.44 3.67 -0.39
N CYS A 49 1.17 3.45 -0.73
CA CYS A 49 0.33 2.47 -0.05
C CYS A 49 0.86 1.05 -0.23
N LEU A 50 1.36 0.70 -1.42
CA LEU A 50 1.96 -0.60 -1.70
C LEU A 50 3.20 -0.84 -0.83
N PHE A 51 4.09 0.16 -0.72
CA PHE A 51 5.29 0.08 0.12
C PHE A 51 4.93 -0.11 1.59
N ILE A 52 3.94 0.62 2.11
CA ILE A 52 3.47 0.47 3.49
C ILE A 52 2.95 -0.95 3.73
N SER A 53 2.12 -1.47 2.81
CA SER A 53 1.58 -2.82 2.90
C SER A 53 2.70 -3.88 2.90
N ALA A 54 3.65 -3.76 1.96
CA ALA A 54 4.81 -4.63 1.87
C ALA A 54 5.64 -4.61 3.16
N PHE A 55 5.91 -3.43 3.71
CA PHE A 55 6.64 -3.28 4.97
C PHE A 55 5.96 -4.02 6.12
N PHE A 56 4.62 -3.90 6.25
CA PHE A 56 3.87 -4.63 7.27
C PHE A 56 3.89 -6.15 7.08
N PHE A 57 3.79 -6.65 5.85
CA PHE A 57 3.92 -8.08 5.57
C PHE A 57 5.32 -8.60 5.89
N ILE A 58 6.36 -7.88 5.46
CA ILE A 58 7.76 -8.19 5.72
C ILE A 58 8.03 -8.21 7.23
N LYS A 59 7.61 -7.19 7.97
CA LYS A 59 7.76 -7.12 9.44
C LYS A 59 7.08 -8.29 10.14
N ASN A 60 5.86 -8.65 9.71
CA ASN A 60 5.13 -9.78 10.28
C ASN A 60 5.83 -11.12 9.96
N PHE A 61 6.38 -11.26 8.75
CA PHE A 61 7.16 -12.42 8.34
C PHE A 61 8.43 -12.57 9.21
N TYR A 62 9.20 -11.50 9.40
CA TYR A 62 10.40 -11.51 10.24
C TYR A 62 10.08 -11.78 11.72
N LYS A 63 9.05 -11.14 12.29
CA LYS A 63 8.63 -11.39 13.69
C LYS A 63 8.30 -12.86 13.95
N LYS A 64 7.76 -13.54 12.94
CA LYS A 64 7.37 -14.96 13.05
C LYS A 64 8.53 -15.92 12.80
N LYS A 65 9.44 -15.56 11.89
CA LYS A 65 10.65 -16.34 11.59
C LYS A 65 11.71 -16.23 12.69
N PHE A 66 11.80 -15.07 13.33
CA PHE A 66 12.69 -14.79 14.45
C PHE A 66 11.87 -14.27 15.64
N PRO A 67 11.14 -15.15 16.34
CA PRO A 67 10.49 -14.75 17.58
C PRO A 67 11.57 -14.22 18.53
N LYS A 68 11.40 -13.02 19.09
CA LYS A 68 12.28 -12.54 20.16
C LYS A 68 12.31 -13.63 21.24
N LYS A 69 13.49 -14.19 21.55
CA LYS A 69 13.68 -15.03 22.73
C LYS A 69 13.15 -14.23 23.92
N SER A 70 12.12 -14.73 24.57
CA SER A 70 11.65 -14.19 25.84
C SER A 70 12.81 -14.30 26.83
N THR A 71 13.42 -13.19 27.19
CA THR A 71 14.33 -13.13 28.33
C THR A 71 13.55 -13.54 29.58
N PRO A 72 14.03 -14.53 30.35
CA PRO A 72 13.39 -14.90 31.61
C PRO A 72 13.36 -13.66 32.52
N LYS A 73 12.17 -13.35 33.07
CA LYS A 73 12.05 -12.40 34.16
C LYS A 73 12.60 -13.10 35.40
N THR A 74 13.73 -12.59 35.91
CA THR A 74 14.24 -12.87 37.26
C THR A 74 13.37 -12.21 38.31
#